data_AF-A0A5B2YWG7-F1
#
_entry.id   AF-A0A5B2YWG7-F1
#
_cell.length_a   1.000
_cell.length_b   1.000
_cell.length_c   1.000
_cell.angle_alpha   90.00
_cell.angle_beta   90.00
_cell.angle_gamma   90.00
#
_symmetry.space_group_name_H-M   'P 1'
#
loop_
_entity.id
_entity.type
_entity.pdbx_description
1 polymer ?
#
loop_
_entity_poly.entity_id
_entity_poly.type
_entity_poly.pdbx_seq_one_letter_code
_entity_poly.pdbx_strand_id
1 'polypeptide(L)'
;MMTSYTTNASAQQNSQGNITNSTAGGIQPNINAESMFNTKTMTLGNNVKTLVVLIPNEGHHSAGEDKEARFLDQHFVPENAVINTGTTVLWFNGDAGHERTIDVKDANGKSVFNTGEITDSQPSQSFTFSNPGNFEYEAEGDPGVTMTGTITVKNIESPVISSDLSATLTKSNSNNIDTVGVLMVPTQDIDSYIQQITSAGITVDNTYDFKDLRGGQKGTGDTQTLIVWTTANKDVTETLSSLSDLSADLPYS
;
A
#
# COMPACT_ATOMS: atom_id res chain seq x y z
N MET A 1 5.97 49.37 42.83
CA MET A 1 6.56 48.07 42.45
C MET A 1 5.64 47.49 41.39
N MET A 2 5.76 47.83 40.10
CA MET A 2 6.77 47.34 39.14
C MET A 2 7.25 45.92 39.44
N THR A 3 6.64 44.94 38.76
CA THR A 3 7.35 44.08 37.80
C THR A 3 6.34 43.52 36.80
N SER A 4 6.52 43.95 35.56
CA SER A 4 5.92 43.42 34.34
C SER A 4 6.75 42.21 33.90
N TYR A 5 6.11 41.17 33.37
CA TYR A 5 6.66 40.40 32.26
C TYR A 5 5.55 40.15 31.26
N THR A 6 5.60 40.90 30.18
CA THR A 6 5.01 40.57 28.88
C THR A 6 5.98 39.67 28.13
N THR A 7 5.47 38.60 27.52
CA THR A 7 5.90 38.18 26.18
C THR A 7 4.67 37.83 25.36
N ASN A 8 4.42 38.72 24.41
CA ASN A 8 3.52 38.60 23.27
C ASN A 8 4.13 37.71 22.19
N ALA A 9 3.24 37.28 21.29
CA ALA A 9 3.47 36.97 19.88
C ALA A 9 4.14 35.60 19.60
N SER A 10 3.70 34.79 18.64
CA SER A 10 2.84 35.06 17.49
C SER A 10 2.29 33.74 16.95
N ALA A 11 0.96 33.63 16.88
CA ALA A 11 0.33 32.85 15.83
C ALA A 11 0.63 33.57 14.50
N GLN A 12 1.55 33.01 13.71
CA GLN A 12 1.67 33.34 12.30
C GLN A 12 1.14 32.16 11.49
N GLN A 13 -0.10 32.31 11.03
CA GLN A 13 -0.44 31.86 9.69
C GLN A 13 0.60 32.43 8.74
N ASN A 14 1.29 31.57 7.99
CA ASN A 14 1.99 31.98 6.80
C ASN A 14 1.45 31.17 5.61
N SER A 15 0.37 31.70 5.05
CA SER A 15 -0.10 31.40 3.71
C SER A 15 0.71 32.23 2.72
N GLN A 16 1.64 31.58 2.01
CA GLN A 16 2.33 32.00 0.78
C GLN A 16 3.13 30.74 0.36
N GLY A 17 2.89 30.06 -0.75
CA GLY A 17 2.24 30.37 -2.00
C GLY A 17 3.02 29.59 -3.04
N ASN A 18 2.73 28.30 -3.23
CA ASN A 18 3.20 27.58 -4.41
C ASN A 18 2.08 27.65 -5.44
N ILE A 19 2.19 28.65 -6.33
CA ILE A 19 1.50 28.60 -7.62
C ILE A 19 2.18 27.49 -8.41
N THR A 20 1.71 26.26 -8.25
CA THR A 20 1.88 25.25 -9.29
C THR A 20 0.97 25.67 -10.43
N ASN A 21 1.56 25.88 -11.61
CA ASN A 21 0.81 25.96 -12.85
C ASN A 21 -0.03 24.69 -12.96
N SER A 22 -1.29 24.75 -12.56
CA SER A 22 -2.27 23.69 -12.79
C SER A 22 -2.56 23.69 -14.29
N THR A 23 -1.82 22.87 -15.03
CA THR A 23 -2.36 22.29 -16.25
C THR A 23 -3.70 21.65 -15.88
N ALA A 24 -4.75 22.01 -16.61
CA ALA A 24 -6.09 21.50 -16.39
C ALA A 24 -6.10 19.96 -16.39
N GLY A 25 -6.58 19.34 -15.30
CA GLY A 25 -7.08 17.95 -15.30
C GLY A 25 -6.08 16.80 -15.17
N GLY A 26 -4.82 17.04 -14.78
CA GLY A 26 -3.84 15.95 -14.58
C GLY A 26 -4.11 15.10 -13.33
N ILE A 27 -3.97 13.77 -13.45
CA ILE A 27 -4.01 12.85 -12.31
C ILE A 27 -2.72 13.02 -11.50
N GLN A 28 -2.84 13.38 -10.22
CA GLN A 28 -1.70 13.52 -9.32
C GLN A 28 -1.41 12.17 -8.64
N PRO A 29 -0.24 11.55 -8.88
CA PRO A 29 0.17 10.35 -8.16
C PRO A 29 0.26 10.58 -6.65
N ASN A 30 -0.08 9.55 -5.88
CA ASN A 30 -0.03 9.52 -4.43
C ASN A 30 0.10 8.08 -3.92
N ILE A 31 1.21 7.81 -3.25
CA ILE A 31 1.54 6.52 -2.60
C ILE A 31 1.66 6.66 -1.07
N ASN A 32 1.15 7.73 -0.49
CA ASN A 32 1.19 7.93 0.95
C ASN A 32 0.24 6.95 1.68
N ALA A 33 0.75 6.28 2.71
CA ALA A 33 0.08 5.21 3.45
C ALA A 33 -1.16 5.71 4.20
N GLU A 34 -1.11 6.90 4.80
CA GLU A 34 -2.28 7.51 5.47
C GLU A 34 -3.38 7.82 4.46
N SER A 35 -3.03 8.46 3.35
CA SER A 35 -3.97 8.75 2.28
C SER A 35 -4.57 7.47 1.71
N MET A 36 -3.74 6.44 1.48
CA MET A 36 -4.19 5.14 0.99
C MET A 36 -5.13 4.46 1.99
N PHE A 37 -4.79 4.44 3.28
CA PHE A 37 -5.63 3.86 4.32
C PHE A 37 -7.00 4.54 4.36
N ASN A 38 -7.03 5.86 4.34
CA ASN A 38 -8.27 6.64 4.46
C ASN A 38 -9.15 6.59 3.20
N THR A 39 -8.53 6.46 2.01
CA THR A 39 -9.25 6.47 0.72
C THR A 39 -9.41 5.09 0.10
N LYS A 40 -8.80 4.06 0.70
CA LYS A 40 -8.64 2.71 0.16
C LYS A 40 -8.01 2.70 -1.25
N THR A 41 -7.31 3.77 -1.62
CA THR A 41 -6.87 4.02 -3.01
C THR A 41 -5.41 4.43 -3.07
N MET A 42 -4.65 3.82 -3.98
CA MET A 42 -3.30 4.27 -4.35
C MET A 42 -3.27 4.75 -5.81
N THR A 43 -2.67 5.91 -6.08
CA THR A 43 -2.50 6.41 -7.46
C THR A 43 -1.02 6.40 -7.82
N LEU A 44 -0.63 5.59 -8.78
CA LEU A 44 0.77 5.46 -9.19
C LEU A 44 1.17 6.50 -10.23
N GLY A 45 2.47 6.74 -10.32
CA GLY A 45 3.06 7.54 -11.39
C GLY A 45 3.45 6.70 -12.59
N ASN A 46 3.76 7.36 -13.69
CA ASN A 46 4.17 6.70 -14.94
C ASN A 46 5.54 6.00 -14.89
N ASN A 47 6.32 6.26 -13.85
CA ASN A 47 7.59 5.60 -13.56
C ASN A 47 7.41 4.21 -12.91
N VAL A 48 6.24 3.93 -12.32
CA VAL A 48 5.99 2.66 -11.63
C VAL A 48 5.64 1.55 -12.63
N LYS A 49 6.51 0.55 -12.71
CA LYS A 49 6.36 -0.62 -13.58
C LYS A 49 5.59 -1.73 -12.90
N THR A 50 5.72 -1.87 -11.58
CA THR A 50 5.10 -2.95 -10.81
C THR A 50 4.40 -2.44 -9.56
N LEU A 51 3.17 -2.89 -9.35
CA LEU A 51 2.42 -2.75 -8.11
C LEU A 51 2.29 -4.12 -7.42
N VAL A 52 2.54 -4.15 -6.12
CA VAL A 52 2.25 -5.29 -5.25
C VAL A 52 1.07 -4.93 -4.34
N VAL A 53 -0.07 -5.58 -4.56
CA VAL A 53 -1.26 -5.43 -3.73
C VAL A 53 -1.21 -6.45 -2.60
N LEU A 54 -1.34 -6.01 -1.35
CA LEU A 54 -1.37 -6.90 -0.19
C LEU A 54 -2.78 -7.46 0.01
N ILE A 55 -2.88 -8.76 0.24
CA ILE A 55 -4.04 -9.38 0.90
C ILE A 55 -3.69 -9.40 2.40
N PRO A 56 -4.27 -8.52 3.24
CA PRO A 56 -3.91 -8.45 4.63
C PRO A 56 -4.42 -9.67 5.40
N ASN A 57 -3.76 -10.00 6.51
CA ASN A 57 -4.21 -11.08 7.37
C ASN A 57 -5.66 -10.89 7.85
N GLU A 58 -6.44 -11.97 7.87
CA GLU A 58 -7.86 -12.01 8.22
C GLU A 58 -8.74 -11.11 7.33
N GLY A 59 -8.20 -10.59 6.23
CA GLY A 59 -8.90 -9.73 5.29
C GLY A 59 -10.07 -10.44 4.59
N HIS A 60 -10.27 -11.74 4.78
CA HIS A 60 -11.33 -12.53 4.15
C HIS A 60 -12.64 -12.58 4.94
N HIS A 61 -12.63 -12.07 6.17
CA HIS A 61 -13.80 -11.99 7.04
C HIS A 61 -14.79 -10.89 6.63
N SER A 62 -16.04 -11.01 7.07
CA SER A 62 -17.08 -10.00 6.83
C SER A 62 -17.02 -8.85 7.85
N ALA A 63 -17.54 -7.69 7.46
CA ALA A 63 -17.68 -6.58 8.39
C ALA A 63 -18.81 -6.83 9.40
N GLY A 64 -18.54 -6.53 10.68
CA GLY A 64 -19.57 -6.55 11.73
C GLY A 64 -19.88 -7.94 12.28
N GLU A 65 -18.99 -8.91 12.12
CA GLU A 65 -19.06 -10.19 12.81
C GLU A 65 -19.09 -10.01 14.33
N ASP A 66 -19.78 -10.91 15.04
CA ASP A 66 -19.88 -10.89 16.52
C ASP A 66 -18.49 -10.85 17.20
N LYS A 67 -17.49 -11.41 16.52
CA LYS A 67 -16.08 -11.28 16.83
C LYS A 67 -15.37 -10.78 15.60
N GLU A 68 -15.06 -9.48 15.58
CA GLU A 68 -14.22 -8.91 14.53
C GLU A 68 -12.88 -9.68 14.48
N ALA A 69 -12.51 -10.13 13.29
CA ALA A 69 -11.27 -10.84 13.01
C ALA A 69 -10.32 -10.03 12.12
N ARG A 70 -10.84 -9.04 11.38
CA ARG A 70 -10.04 -8.23 10.47
C ARG A 70 -9.17 -7.26 11.25
N PHE A 71 -7.97 -7.00 10.77
CA PHE A 71 -7.11 -5.95 11.34
C PHE A 71 -7.57 -4.55 10.91
N LEU A 72 -8.07 -4.44 9.67
CA LEU A 72 -8.53 -3.20 9.05
C LEU A 72 -9.73 -3.43 8.15
N ASP A 73 -10.47 -2.37 7.85
CA ASP A 73 -11.68 -2.42 7.02
C ASP A 73 -11.37 -2.46 5.52
N GLN A 74 -10.51 -3.39 5.09
CA GLN A 74 -10.13 -3.57 3.69
C GLN A 74 -9.79 -5.04 3.42
N HIS A 75 -10.28 -5.58 2.31
CA HIS A 75 -9.95 -6.94 1.86
C HIS A 75 -8.61 -7.00 1.10
N PHE A 76 -8.17 -5.86 0.57
CA PHE A 76 -6.90 -5.69 -0.15
C PHE A 76 -6.30 -4.33 0.20
N VAL A 77 -4.97 -4.20 0.16
CA VAL A 77 -4.27 -2.95 0.46
C VAL A 77 -3.23 -2.64 -0.63
N PRO A 78 -3.47 -1.62 -1.47
CA PRO A 78 -4.70 -0.83 -1.56
C PRO A 78 -5.87 -1.67 -2.10
N GLU A 79 -7.10 -1.31 -1.74
CA GLU A 79 -8.31 -1.92 -2.32
C GLU A 79 -8.49 -1.48 -3.77
N ASN A 80 -8.16 -0.22 -4.07
CA ASN A 80 -8.28 0.37 -5.39
C ASN A 80 -6.94 0.95 -5.84
N ALA A 81 -6.58 0.74 -7.11
CA ALA A 81 -5.38 1.35 -7.67
C ALA A 81 -5.67 2.07 -8.98
N VAL A 82 -5.09 3.26 -9.13
CA VAL A 82 -5.01 3.96 -10.41
C VAL A 82 -3.59 3.82 -10.93
N ILE A 83 -3.42 3.12 -12.05
CA ILE A 83 -2.11 2.77 -12.60
C ILE A 83 -1.94 3.31 -14.02
N ASN A 84 -0.68 3.40 -14.46
CA ASN A 84 -0.38 3.75 -15.84
C ASN A 84 -0.55 2.53 -16.75
N THR A 85 -0.90 2.77 -18.01
CA THR A 85 -0.89 1.72 -19.04
C THR A 85 0.49 1.07 -19.10
N GLY A 86 0.52 -0.27 -19.06
CA GLY A 86 1.75 -1.07 -19.06
C GLY A 86 2.27 -1.43 -17.67
N THR A 87 1.65 -0.95 -16.59
CA THR A 87 1.99 -1.39 -15.23
C THR A 87 1.58 -2.85 -15.02
N THR A 88 2.48 -3.62 -14.41
CA THR A 88 2.27 -4.99 -13.94
C THR A 88 1.76 -5.00 -12.51
N VAL A 89 0.79 -5.84 -12.21
CA VAL A 89 0.26 -6.04 -10.86
C VAL A 89 0.43 -7.48 -10.45
N LEU A 90 0.75 -7.68 -9.17
CA LEU A 90 0.71 -8.97 -8.49
C LEU A 90 0.09 -8.80 -7.11
N TRP A 91 -0.51 -9.86 -6.59
CA TRP A 91 -1.10 -9.89 -5.26
C TRP A 91 -0.21 -10.70 -4.33
N PHE A 92 0.16 -10.12 -3.20
CA PHE A 92 0.94 -10.80 -2.17
C PHE A 92 -0.01 -11.28 -1.08
N ASN A 93 -0.04 -12.60 -0.85
CA ASN A 93 -0.95 -13.18 0.12
C ASN A 93 -0.36 -13.10 1.53
N GLY A 94 -0.77 -12.10 2.32
CA GLY A 94 -0.46 -11.99 3.74
C GLY A 94 -1.51 -12.61 4.65
N ASP A 95 -2.46 -13.37 4.10
CA ASP A 95 -3.53 -14.05 4.84
C ASP A 95 -3.03 -15.38 5.41
N ALA A 96 -2.59 -15.33 6.67
CA ALA A 96 -1.89 -16.43 7.31
C ALA A 96 -2.78 -17.68 7.39
N GLY A 97 -2.25 -18.82 6.96
CA GLY A 97 -2.97 -20.10 6.97
C GLY A 97 -4.07 -20.24 5.90
N HIS A 98 -4.20 -19.26 4.99
CA HIS A 98 -5.25 -19.27 3.96
C HIS A 98 -4.67 -19.10 2.56
N GLU A 99 -5.12 -19.95 1.63
CA GLU A 99 -4.85 -19.78 0.21
C GLU A 99 -5.89 -18.85 -0.43
N ARG A 100 -5.48 -18.09 -1.43
CA ARG A 100 -6.37 -17.17 -2.15
C ARG A 100 -6.22 -17.31 -3.65
N THR A 101 -7.32 -17.09 -4.38
CA THR A 101 -7.32 -17.00 -5.85
C THR A 101 -8.00 -15.69 -6.24
N ILE A 102 -7.33 -14.90 -7.08
CA ILE A 102 -7.87 -13.63 -7.58
C ILE A 102 -8.35 -13.83 -9.03
N ASP A 103 -9.60 -13.48 -9.29
CA ASP A 103 -10.17 -13.37 -10.64
C ASP A 103 -10.27 -11.89 -11.03
N VAL A 104 -9.58 -11.49 -12.09
CA VAL A 104 -9.62 -10.13 -12.64
C VAL A 104 -10.56 -10.09 -13.82
N LYS A 105 -11.51 -9.18 -13.80
CA LYS A 105 -12.57 -9.02 -14.79
C LYS A 105 -12.46 -7.66 -15.48
N ASP A 106 -12.75 -7.64 -16.79
CA ASP A 106 -12.92 -6.39 -17.52
C ASP A 106 -14.25 -5.71 -17.18
N ALA A 107 -14.48 -4.52 -17.74
CA ALA A 107 -15.70 -3.74 -17.54
C ALA A 107 -17.01 -4.44 -17.99
N ASN A 108 -16.94 -5.56 -18.72
CA ASN A 108 -18.12 -6.36 -19.09
C ASN A 108 -18.32 -7.56 -18.15
N GLY A 109 -17.54 -7.65 -17.06
CA GLY A 109 -17.57 -8.76 -16.12
C GLY A 109 -16.90 -10.03 -16.64
N LYS A 110 -16.14 -9.95 -17.75
CA LYS A 110 -15.45 -11.11 -18.31
C LYS A 110 -14.10 -11.28 -17.63
N SER A 111 -13.83 -12.47 -17.09
CA SER A 111 -12.49 -12.82 -16.58
C SER A 111 -11.43 -12.68 -17.69
N VAL A 112 -10.40 -11.90 -17.40
CA VAL A 112 -9.25 -11.63 -18.26
C VAL A 112 -7.94 -12.17 -17.70
N PHE A 113 -7.90 -12.45 -16.39
CA PHE A 113 -6.77 -13.03 -15.71
C PHE A 113 -7.22 -13.73 -14.42
N ASN A 114 -6.59 -14.85 -14.10
CA ASN A 114 -6.79 -15.57 -12.86
C ASN A 114 -5.41 -15.95 -12.33
N THR A 115 -5.16 -15.73 -11.04
CA THR A 115 -3.84 -15.98 -10.44
C THR A 115 -3.51 -17.46 -10.28
N GLY A 116 -4.53 -18.33 -10.29
CA GLY A 116 -4.48 -19.62 -9.59
C GLY A 116 -4.40 -19.43 -8.07
N GLU A 117 -4.17 -20.53 -7.36
CA GLU A 117 -3.94 -20.52 -5.91
C GLU A 117 -2.65 -19.75 -5.57
N ILE A 118 -2.76 -18.87 -4.58
CA ILE A 118 -1.67 -18.12 -3.97
C ILE A 118 -1.55 -18.63 -2.54
N THR A 119 -0.48 -19.36 -2.24
CA THR A 119 -0.17 -19.80 -0.88
C THR A 119 0.10 -18.59 0.03
N ASP A 120 -0.17 -18.73 1.32
CA ASP A 120 0.15 -17.69 2.30
C ASP A 120 1.65 -17.36 2.31
N SER A 121 1.95 -16.10 2.60
CA SER A 121 3.28 -15.49 2.48
C SER A 121 3.93 -15.59 1.09
N GLN A 122 3.16 -15.82 0.02
CA GLN A 122 3.68 -15.89 -1.35
C GLN A 122 3.02 -14.85 -2.28
N PRO A 123 3.75 -14.38 -3.30
CA PRO A 123 3.17 -13.59 -4.38
C PRO A 123 2.40 -14.46 -5.38
N SER A 124 1.42 -13.87 -6.04
CA SER A 124 0.73 -14.42 -7.19
C SER A 124 1.61 -14.43 -8.45
N GLN A 125 1.12 -15.10 -9.50
CA GLN A 125 1.53 -14.75 -10.86
C GLN A 125 1.15 -13.30 -11.18
N SER A 126 1.95 -12.64 -12.01
CA SER A 126 1.75 -11.23 -12.36
C SER A 126 0.90 -11.03 -13.61
N PHE A 127 0.20 -9.90 -13.69
CA PHE A 127 -0.58 -9.50 -14.87
C PHE A 127 -0.26 -8.07 -15.31
N THR A 128 0.03 -7.87 -16.60
CA THR A 128 0.35 -6.54 -17.17
C THR A 128 -0.86 -5.91 -17.83
N PHE A 129 -1.32 -4.80 -17.27
CA PHE A 129 -2.46 -4.05 -17.78
C PHE A 129 -2.07 -3.18 -18.98
N SER A 130 -2.22 -3.74 -20.18
CA SER A 130 -1.75 -3.10 -21.42
C SER A 130 -2.74 -2.14 -22.08
N ASN A 131 -3.99 -2.09 -21.62
CA ASN A 131 -5.03 -1.24 -22.20
C ASN A 131 -5.68 -0.37 -21.13
N PRO A 132 -5.94 0.92 -21.40
CA PRO A 132 -6.75 1.76 -20.53
C PRO A 132 -8.14 1.16 -20.30
N GLY A 133 -8.66 1.31 -19.08
CA GLY A 133 -9.96 0.76 -18.70
C GLY A 133 -10.10 0.59 -17.20
N ASN A 134 -11.27 0.11 -16.77
CA ASN A 134 -11.51 -0.30 -15.40
C ASN A 134 -11.59 -1.82 -15.36
N PHE A 135 -10.94 -2.38 -14.35
CA PHE A 135 -10.91 -3.80 -14.08
C PHE A 135 -11.32 -3.99 -12.62
N GLU A 136 -12.24 -4.91 -12.41
CA GLU A 136 -12.60 -5.36 -11.07
C GLU A 136 -11.80 -6.63 -10.79
N TYR A 137 -11.41 -6.84 -9.53
CA TYR A 137 -10.84 -8.10 -9.13
C TYR A 137 -11.49 -8.58 -7.86
N GLU A 138 -11.67 -9.89 -7.75
CA GLU A 138 -12.36 -10.51 -6.63
C GLU A 138 -11.65 -11.77 -6.15
N ALA A 139 -11.88 -12.11 -4.88
CA ALA A 139 -11.49 -13.38 -4.28
C ALA A 139 -12.63 -13.92 -3.41
N GLU A 140 -12.66 -15.23 -3.23
CA GLU A 140 -13.54 -15.87 -2.27
C GLU A 140 -13.00 -15.65 -0.85
N GLY A 141 -13.84 -15.07 0.02
CA GLY A 141 -13.58 -14.96 1.45
C GLY A 141 -14.26 -16.10 2.22
N ASP A 142 -14.70 -15.80 3.44
CA ASP A 142 -15.56 -16.72 4.20
C ASP A 142 -16.92 -16.97 3.49
N PRO A 143 -17.67 -18.02 3.87
CA PRO A 143 -18.96 -18.32 3.25
C PRO A 143 -19.90 -17.12 3.20
N GLY A 144 -20.18 -16.64 1.98
CA GLY A 144 -21.02 -15.46 1.74
C GLY A 144 -20.27 -14.13 1.67
N VAL A 145 -18.94 -14.14 1.75
CA VAL A 145 -18.06 -12.98 1.61
C VAL A 145 -17.38 -13.01 0.24
N THR A 146 -17.46 -11.89 -0.46
CA THR A 146 -16.70 -11.66 -1.69
C THR A 146 -15.78 -10.48 -1.46
N MET A 147 -14.48 -10.75 -1.48
CA MET A 147 -13.44 -9.73 -1.41
C MET A 147 -13.39 -9.03 -2.76
N THR A 148 -13.45 -7.71 -2.82
CA THR A 148 -13.40 -6.97 -4.09
C THR A 148 -12.41 -5.81 -4.05
N GLY A 149 -11.89 -5.45 -5.22
CA GLY A 149 -11.09 -4.26 -5.44
C GLY A 149 -11.08 -3.86 -6.91
N THR A 150 -10.46 -2.72 -7.24
CA THR A 150 -10.43 -2.22 -8.62
C THR A 150 -9.04 -1.78 -9.07
N ILE A 151 -8.77 -1.96 -10.36
CA ILE A 151 -7.63 -1.39 -11.08
C ILE A 151 -8.17 -0.48 -12.18
N THR A 152 -7.91 0.82 -12.08
CA THR A 152 -8.18 1.81 -13.12
C THR A 152 -6.91 2.12 -13.87
N VAL A 153 -6.86 1.73 -15.15
CA VAL A 153 -5.70 1.92 -16.03
C VAL A 153 -5.90 3.17 -16.87
N LYS A 154 -4.95 4.11 -16.78
CA LYS A 154 -4.99 5.39 -17.49
C LYS A 154 -3.63 5.73 -18.09
N ASN A 155 -3.62 6.78 -18.93
CA ASN A 155 -2.36 7.38 -19.38
C ASN A 155 -1.97 8.49 -18.41
N ILE A 156 -1.13 8.14 -17.44
CA ILE A 156 -0.63 9.05 -16.43
C ILE A 156 0.65 9.68 -16.99
N GLU A 157 0.77 11.00 -16.95
CA GLU A 157 1.94 11.71 -17.50
C GLU A 157 2.97 12.07 -16.42
N SER A 158 2.55 12.10 -15.15
CA SER A 158 3.39 12.51 -14.04
C SER A 158 4.03 11.31 -13.35
N PRO A 159 5.32 11.41 -12.96
CA PRO A 159 5.93 10.41 -12.09
C PRO A 159 5.43 10.59 -10.65
N VAL A 160 5.48 9.51 -9.87
CA VAL A 160 5.36 9.57 -8.43
C VAL A 160 6.73 9.82 -7.84
N ILE A 161 6.78 10.69 -6.84
CA ILE A 161 7.99 11.04 -6.10
C ILE A 161 7.80 10.52 -4.67
N SER A 162 8.87 9.98 -4.08
CA SER A 162 8.90 9.51 -2.71
C SER A 162 8.37 10.56 -1.74
N SER A 163 7.57 10.12 -0.75
CA SER A 163 6.97 11.03 0.23
C SER A 163 7.90 11.42 1.38
N ASP A 164 9.07 10.80 1.50
CA ASP A 164 10.09 11.07 2.54
C ASP A 164 11.00 12.29 2.23
N LEU A 165 10.56 13.19 1.35
CA LEU A 165 11.29 14.44 1.06
C LEU A 165 11.05 15.49 2.16
N SER A 166 11.40 15.16 3.41
CA SER A 166 11.70 16.16 4.44
C SER A 166 13.15 16.63 4.30
N ALA A 167 13.32 17.67 3.48
CA ALA A 167 14.44 18.61 3.41
C ALA A 167 15.80 18.23 4.06
N THR A 168 16.73 17.64 3.30
CA THR A 168 18.12 18.16 3.26
C THR A 168 18.84 17.75 1.98
N LEU A 169 19.65 18.68 1.48
CA LEU A 169 20.28 18.69 0.17
C LEU A 169 21.31 17.56 -0.01
N THR A 170 21.01 16.59 -0.86
CA THR A 170 21.93 16.15 -1.92
C THR A 170 21.12 15.61 -3.08
N LYS A 171 21.23 16.26 -4.26
CA LYS A 171 20.84 15.69 -5.55
C LYS A 171 21.62 14.39 -5.76
N SER A 172 21.04 13.27 -5.35
CA SER A 172 21.53 11.95 -5.70
C SER A 172 20.34 11.14 -6.19
N ASN A 173 19.95 11.37 -7.46
CA ASN A 173 19.22 10.49 -8.38
C ASN A 173 18.18 9.45 -7.87
N SER A 174 17.55 9.58 -6.70
CA SER A 174 16.61 8.60 -6.13
C SER A 174 15.18 8.75 -6.66
N ASN A 175 15.00 9.28 -7.88
CA ASN A 175 13.70 9.48 -8.52
C ASN A 175 13.19 8.23 -9.28
N ASN A 176 13.82 7.07 -9.09
CA ASN A 176 13.65 5.92 -9.97
C ASN A 176 12.85 4.80 -9.31
N ILE A 177 11.74 5.15 -8.66
CA ILE A 177 10.77 4.16 -8.16
C ILE A 177 10.21 3.41 -9.36
N ASP A 178 10.40 2.10 -9.40
CA ASP A 178 9.80 1.24 -10.42
C ASP A 178 8.94 0.10 -9.87
N THR A 179 9.09 -0.26 -8.60
CA THR A 179 8.14 -1.12 -7.89
C THR A 179 7.64 -0.43 -6.62
N VAL A 180 6.34 -0.56 -6.36
CA VAL A 180 5.68 -0.09 -5.15
C VAL A 180 4.86 -1.23 -4.56
N GLY A 181 4.86 -1.37 -3.24
CA GLY A 181 3.95 -2.28 -2.56
C GLY A 181 3.69 -1.86 -1.12
N VAL A 182 2.89 -2.68 -0.44
CA VAL A 182 2.48 -2.45 0.94
C VAL A 182 2.77 -3.69 1.77
N LEU A 183 3.18 -3.50 3.02
CA LEU A 183 3.14 -4.50 4.07
C LEU A 183 2.31 -3.98 5.25
N MET A 184 1.73 -4.90 6.01
CA MET A 184 1.10 -4.62 7.30
C MET A 184 1.89 -5.37 8.38
N VAL A 185 2.31 -4.67 9.42
CA VAL A 185 3.10 -5.26 10.51
C VAL A 185 2.61 -4.78 11.88
N PRO A 186 2.88 -5.51 12.97
CA PRO A 186 2.70 -5.02 14.33
C PRO A 186 3.53 -3.76 14.60
N THR A 187 2.89 -2.70 15.10
CA THR A 187 3.58 -1.42 15.38
C THR A 187 4.66 -1.58 16.45
N GLN A 188 4.42 -2.44 17.44
CA GLN A 188 5.35 -2.69 18.54
C GLN A 188 6.72 -3.23 18.11
N ASP A 189 6.81 -3.83 16.92
CA ASP A 189 8.01 -4.45 16.39
C ASP A 189 8.50 -3.77 15.09
N ILE A 190 7.95 -2.60 14.77
CA ILE A 190 8.17 -1.88 13.49
C ILE A 190 9.66 -1.66 13.17
N ASP A 191 10.49 -1.31 14.17
CA ASP A 191 11.91 -1.06 13.97
C ASP A 191 12.65 -2.29 13.43
N SER A 192 12.27 -3.48 13.93
CA SER A 192 12.83 -4.75 13.45
C SER A 192 12.44 -5.01 12.00
N TYR A 193 11.18 -4.80 11.65
CA TYR A 193 10.70 -5.00 10.28
C TYR A 193 11.30 -3.99 9.30
N ILE A 194 11.41 -2.71 9.68
CA ILE A 194 12.11 -1.70 8.88
C ILE A 194 13.57 -2.09 8.68
N GLN A 195 14.26 -2.58 9.71
CA GLN A 195 15.64 -3.05 9.59
C GLN A 195 15.76 -4.22 8.61
N GLN A 196 14.86 -5.19 8.66
CA GLN A 196 14.86 -6.34 7.73
C GLN A 196 14.60 -5.90 6.29
N ILE A 197 13.57 -5.08 6.05
CA ILE A 197 13.22 -4.53 4.74
C ILE A 197 14.42 -3.76 4.14
N THR A 198 15.01 -2.86 4.92
CA THR A 198 16.14 -2.04 4.46
C THR A 198 17.42 -2.86 4.27
N SER A 199 17.66 -3.89 5.08
CA SER A 199 18.78 -4.81 4.92
C SER A 199 18.67 -5.66 3.65
N ALA A 200 17.45 -5.92 3.17
CA ALA A 200 17.19 -6.56 1.87
C ALA A 200 17.37 -5.60 0.68
N GLY A 201 17.72 -4.34 0.92
CA GLY A 201 17.87 -3.31 -0.11
C GLY A 201 16.54 -2.77 -0.62
N ILE A 202 15.46 -2.92 0.16
CA ILE A 202 14.15 -2.35 -0.13
C ILE A 202 14.02 -1.02 0.62
N THR A 203 13.46 0.00 -0.03
CA THR A 203 13.28 1.32 0.60
C THR A 203 11.91 1.36 1.28
N VAL A 204 11.88 1.80 2.54
CA VAL A 204 10.64 2.20 3.22
C VAL A 204 10.35 3.65 2.81
N ASP A 205 9.25 3.89 2.12
CA ASP A 205 8.90 5.23 1.64
C ASP A 205 8.20 6.04 2.73
N ASN A 206 7.18 5.46 3.33
CA ASN A 206 6.43 6.07 4.42
C ASN A 206 5.61 5.01 5.16
N THR A 207 5.15 5.37 6.35
CA THR A 207 4.36 4.49 7.20
C THR A 207 3.10 5.18 7.70
N TYR A 208 2.12 4.40 8.10
CA TYR A 208 0.93 4.89 8.79
C TYR A 208 0.44 3.90 9.84
N ASP A 209 0.37 4.36 11.07
CA ASP A 209 -0.12 3.57 12.20
C ASP A 209 -1.65 3.68 12.30
N PHE A 210 -2.31 2.56 12.56
CA PHE A 210 -3.75 2.49 12.70
C PHE A 210 -4.17 1.51 13.81
N LYS A 211 -5.34 1.78 14.39
CA LYS A 211 -5.96 0.92 15.41
C LYS A 211 -6.43 -0.39 14.79
N ASP A 212 -6.00 -1.52 15.37
CA ASP A 212 -6.52 -2.85 15.03
C ASP A 212 -8.01 -2.91 15.37
N LEU A 213 -8.87 -3.29 14.40
CA LEU A 213 -10.31 -3.35 14.61
C LEU A 213 -10.73 -4.35 15.70
N ARG A 214 -9.89 -5.34 16.00
CA ARG A 214 -10.13 -6.34 17.04
C ARG A 214 -9.90 -5.82 18.46
N GLY A 215 -9.28 -4.63 18.58
CA GLY A 215 -8.78 -4.10 19.84
C GLY A 215 -7.45 -4.72 20.28
N GLY A 216 -6.77 -5.42 19.38
CA GLY A 216 -5.43 -5.98 19.54
C GLY A 216 -5.37 -7.48 19.86
N GLN A 217 -4.21 -8.07 19.64
CA GLN A 217 -3.92 -9.47 19.92
C GLN A 217 -2.58 -9.66 20.64
N LYS A 218 -2.43 -10.82 21.27
CA LYS A 218 -1.18 -11.21 21.92
C LYS A 218 -0.09 -11.32 20.85
N GLY A 219 0.99 -10.57 21.01
CA GLY A 219 2.12 -10.56 20.07
C GLY A 219 2.03 -9.51 18.98
N THR A 220 0.87 -8.86 18.76
CA THR A 220 0.72 -7.80 17.75
C THR A 220 0.45 -6.41 18.36
N GLY A 221 -0.06 -6.35 19.59
CA GLY A 221 -0.56 -5.10 20.19
C GLY A 221 -1.93 -4.66 19.61
N ASP A 222 -2.41 -3.48 20.01
CA ASP A 222 -3.69 -2.88 19.56
C ASP A 222 -3.54 -1.95 18.35
N THR A 223 -2.33 -1.83 17.82
CA THR A 223 -1.99 -0.91 16.73
C THR A 223 -1.13 -1.65 15.70
N GLN A 224 -1.48 -1.53 14.43
CA GLN A 224 -0.70 -2.03 13.30
C GLN A 224 -0.16 -0.87 12.49
N THR A 225 0.88 -1.13 11.69
CA THR A 225 1.46 -0.15 10.77
C THR A 225 1.37 -0.64 9.35
N LEU A 226 0.85 0.19 8.45
CA LEU A 226 1.07 0.04 7.01
C LEU A 226 2.44 0.61 6.65
N ILE A 227 3.25 -0.18 5.97
CA ILE A 227 4.54 0.24 5.42
C ILE A 227 4.39 0.27 3.90
N VAL A 228 4.45 1.46 3.31
CA VAL A 228 4.63 1.59 1.86
C VAL A 228 6.11 1.46 1.57
N TRP A 229 6.45 0.48 0.74
CA TRP A 229 7.83 0.21 0.35
C TRP A 229 8.00 0.37 -1.16
N THR A 230 9.22 0.70 -1.56
CA THR A 230 9.59 0.91 -2.96
C THR A 230 10.93 0.28 -3.29
N THR A 231 11.13 -0.01 -4.57
CA THR A 231 12.45 -0.36 -5.10
C THR A 231 12.74 0.43 -6.37
N ALA A 232 14.03 0.45 -6.73
CA ALA A 232 14.54 1.14 -7.91
C ALA A 232 15.52 0.24 -8.66
N ASN A 233 15.09 -0.31 -9.80
CA ASN A 233 15.90 -1.24 -10.62
C ASN A 233 16.37 -2.49 -9.86
N LYS A 234 15.62 -2.89 -8.82
CA LYS A 234 15.82 -4.16 -8.14
C LYS A 234 14.99 -5.23 -8.84
N ASP A 235 15.50 -6.44 -8.88
CA ASP A 235 14.72 -7.58 -9.36
C ASP A 235 13.51 -7.80 -8.45
N VAL A 236 12.31 -7.90 -9.05
CA VAL A 236 11.07 -8.04 -8.31
C VAL A 236 10.99 -9.39 -7.61
N THR A 237 11.56 -10.45 -8.19
CA THR A 237 11.57 -11.79 -7.58
C THR A 237 12.46 -11.82 -6.34
N GLU A 238 13.62 -11.17 -6.37
CA GLU A 238 14.48 -11.03 -5.19
C GLU A 238 13.77 -10.23 -4.07
N THR A 239 13.07 -9.16 -4.47
CA THR A 239 12.27 -8.32 -3.56
C THR A 239 11.18 -9.15 -2.90
N LEU A 240 10.39 -9.88 -3.68
CA LEU A 240 9.29 -10.71 -3.18
C LEU A 240 9.77 -11.88 -2.33
N SER A 241 10.89 -12.51 -2.66
CA SER A 241 11.49 -13.55 -1.81
C SER A 241 11.82 -13.02 -0.42
N SER A 242 12.38 -11.81 -0.32
CA SER A 242 12.70 -11.19 0.96
C SER A 242 11.44 -10.84 1.77
N LEU A 243 10.37 -10.43 1.09
CA LEU A 243 9.08 -10.13 1.71
C LEU A 243 8.35 -11.40 2.15
N SER A 244 8.47 -12.50 1.40
CA SER A 244 7.96 -13.82 1.77
C SER A 244 8.60 -14.33 3.06
N ASP A 245 9.92 -14.26 3.17
CA ASP A 245 10.64 -14.66 4.37
C ASP A 245 10.21 -13.81 5.59
N LEU A 246 10.12 -12.49 5.41
CA LEU A 246 9.63 -11.59 6.46
C LEU A 246 8.19 -11.88 6.88
N SER A 247 7.30 -12.13 5.90
CA SER A 247 5.88 -12.39 6.13
C SER A 247 5.66 -13.69 6.91
N ALA A 248 6.47 -14.72 6.65
CA ALA A 248 6.41 -16.00 7.35
C ALA A 248 6.77 -15.88 8.84
N ASP A 249 7.53 -14.85 9.23
CA ASP A 249 7.93 -14.58 10.61
C ASP A 249 6.97 -13.62 11.35
N LEU A 250 5.91 -13.14 10.70
CA LEU A 250 4.92 -12.27 11.35
C LEU A 250 4.10 -13.05 12.39
N PRO A 251 3.74 -12.43 13.53
CA PRO A 251 3.00 -13.09 14.62
C PRO A 251 1.50 -13.26 14.31
N TYR A 252 1.17 -13.44 13.04
CA TYR A 252 -0.18 -13.58 12.49
C TYR A 252 -0.62 -15.04 12.37
N SER A 253 0.32 -15.98 12.55
CA SER A 253 0.12 -17.44 12.60
C SER A 253 -0.22 -17.98 13.99
#